data_AF-A0A377WDJ8-F1
#
_entry.id   AF-A0A377WDJ8-F1
#
_cell.length_a   1.000
_cell.length_b   1.000
_cell.length_c   1.000
_cell.angle_alpha   90.00
_cell.angle_beta   90.00
_cell.angle_gamma   90.00
#
_symmetry.space_group_name_H-M   'P 1'
#
loop_
_entity.id
_entity.type
_entity.pdbx_description
1 polymer ?
#
loop_
_entity_poly.entity_id
_entity_poly.type
_entity_poly.pdbx_seq_one_letter_code
_entity_poly.pdbx_strand_id
1 'polypeptide(L)'
;MTTLAALSLHFPFVWYGFLLLFGLALGSFYNVVIYRLPRMLTQTADDERITLSTPGSSCPQCRQPIAWRDNIPLLSFLWLGRRARCCQAPIAWSYPLTELATGLLFILAGALLAPGLPLAEAWCCSRSC
;
A
#
# COMPACT_ATOMS: atom_id res chain seq x y z
N MET A 1 -27.73 5.59 -4.95
CA MET A 1 -27.13 4.40 -4.28
C MET A 1 -26.96 3.21 -5.23
N THR A 2 -27.57 3.22 -6.42
CA THR A 2 -27.43 2.21 -7.49
C THR A 2 -26.26 2.43 -8.45
N THR A 3 -25.64 3.62 -8.45
CA THR A 3 -24.67 4.02 -9.48
C THR A 3 -23.31 3.32 -9.36
N LEU A 4 -22.81 3.09 -8.14
CA LEU A 4 -21.54 2.39 -7.92
C LEU A 4 -21.66 0.88 -8.18
N ALA A 5 -22.76 0.27 -7.75
CA ALA A 5 -23.08 -1.13 -8.08
C ALA A 5 -23.27 -1.34 -9.59
N ALA A 6 -23.97 -0.42 -10.25
CA ALA A 6 -24.11 -0.46 -11.71
C ALA A 6 -22.75 -0.32 -12.40
N LEU A 7 -21.88 0.60 -11.94
CA LEU A 7 -20.54 0.77 -12.49
C LEU A 7 -19.68 -0.48 -12.32
N SER A 8 -19.69 -1.13 -11.16
CA SER A 8 -18.91 -2.34 -10.90
C SER A 8 -19.37 -3.54 -11.73
N LEU A 9 -20.69 -3.66 -11.97
CA LEU A 9 -21.28 -4.73 -12.78
C LEU A 9 -21.05 -4.50 -14.28
N HIS A 10 -21.15 -3.25 -14.75
CA HIS A 10 -21.03 -2.92 -16.16
C HIS A 10 -19.56 -2.81 -16.62
N PHE A 11 -18.67 -2.39 -15.73
CA PHE A 11 -17.23 -2.24 -16.01
C PHE A 11 -16.37 -2.92 -14.93
N PRO A 12 -16.42 -4.27 -14.83
CA PRO A 12 -15.72 -5.01 -13.79
C PRO A 12 -14.20 -4.82 -13.85
N PHE A 13 -13.61 -4.80 -15.05
CA PHE A 13 -12.16 -4.60 -15.20
C PHE A 13 -11.70 -3.22 -14.71
N VAL A 14 -12.47 -2.17 -15.00
CA VAL A 14 -12.17 -0.80 -14.55
C VAL A 14 -12.28 -0.71 -13.04
N TRP A 15 -13.32 -1.34 -12.47
CA TRP A 15 -13.55 -1.38 -11.03
C TRP A 15 -12.43 -2.10 -10.27
N TYR A 16 -12.09 -3.34 -10.66
CA TYR A 16 -11.02 -4.09 -10.02
C TYR A 16 -9.65 -3.47 -10.27
N GLY A 17 -9.41 -2.88 -11.45
CA GLY A 17 -8.18 -2.14 -11.74
C GLY A 17 -8.00 -0.94 -10.82
N PHE A 18 -9.07 -0.17 -10.58
CA PHE A 18 -9.05 0.94 -9.63
C PHE A 18 -8.75 0.45 -8.19
N LEU A 19 -9.44 -0.58 -7.72
CA LEU A 19 -9.21 -1.16 -6.39
C LEU A 19 -7.79 -1.68 -6.21
N LEU A 20 -7.24 -2.33 -7.24
CA LEU A 20 -5.86 -2.81 -7.23
C LEU A 20 -4.88 -1.65 -7.13
N LEU A 21 -5.01 -0.62 -7.97
CA LEU A 21 -4.13 0.55 -7.94
C LEU A 21 -4.20 1.28 -6.60
N PHE A 22 -5.40 1.42 -6.05
CA PHE A 22 -5.60 2.04 -4.74
C PHE A 22 -5.00 1.20 -3.61
N GLY A 23 -5.18 -0.13 -3.65
CA GLY A 23 -4.57 -1.05 -2.69
C GLY A 23 -3.05 -1.05 -2.76
N LEU A 24 -2.46 -1.02 -3.95
CA LEU A 24 -1.01 -0.89 -4.15
C LEU A 24 -0.48 0.44 -3.62
N ALA A 25 -1.19 1.55 -3.87
CA ALA A 25 -0.80 2.86 -3.35
C ALA A 25 -0.81 2.90 -1.81
N LEU A 26 -1.84 2.32 -1.18
CA LEU A 26 -1.90 2.19 0.28
C LEU A 26 -0.83 1.24 0.82
N GLY A 27 -0.58 0.12 0.14
CA GLY A 27 0.50 -0.81 0.48
C GLY A 27 1.88 -0.15 0.49
N SER A 28 2.16 0.67 -0.52
CA SER A 28 3.40 1.46 -0.58
C SER A 28 3.51 2.45 0.58
N PHE A 29 2.39 3.07 1.00
CA PHE A 29 2.37 3.95 2.16
C PHE A 29 2.59 3.19 3.47
N TYR A 30 1.95 2.04 3.66
CA TYR A 30 2.13 1.21 4.85
C TYR A 30 3.57 0.73 5.03
N ASN A 31 4.27 0.45 3.93
CA ASN A 31 5.70 0.13 3.99
C ASN A 31 6.54 1.26 4.61
N VAL A 32 6.21 2.52 4.30
CA VAL A 32 6.88 3.68 4.92
C VAL A 32 6.55 3.76 6.41
N VAL A 33 5.29 3.55 6.79
CA VAL A 33 4.83 3.62 8.18
C VAL A 33 5.45 2.50 9.02
N ILE A 34 5.39 1.24 8.57
CA ILE A 34 5.93 0.08 9.28
C ILE A 34 7.43 0.23 9.53
N TYR A 35 8.16 0.78 8.57
CA TYR A 35 9.61 0.98 8.71
C TYR A 35 9.97 2.17 9.62
N ARG A 36 9.25 3.30 9.50
CA ARG A 36 9.61 4.55 10.19
C ARG A 36 9.02 4.68 11.59
N LEU A 37 7.79 4.21 11.81
CA LEU A 37 7.09 4.32 13.09
C LEU A 37 7.86 3.72 14.28
N PRO A 38 8.38 2.49 14.23
CA PRO A 38 9.14 1.95 15.36
C PRO A 38 10.41 2.76 15.63
N ARG A 39 11.09 3.24 14.58
CA ARG A 39 12.28 4.09 14.72
C ARG A 39 11.98 5.45 15.32
N MET A 40 10.77 5.99 15.13
CA MET A 40 10.31 7.22 15.79
C MET A 40 10.04 7.03 17.27
N LEU A 41 9.54 5.85 17.66
CA LEU A 41 9.21 5.54 19.05
C LEU A 41 10.44 5.16 19.88
N THR A 42 11.49 4.64 19.26
CA THR A 42 12.72 4.22 19.94
C THR A 42 13.86 5.23 19.83
N GLN A 43 13.63 6.40 19.23
CA GLN A 43 14.63 7.46 19.14
C GLN A 43 15.00 7.99 20.53
N THR A 44 16.29 8.03 20.81
CA THR A 44 16.85 8.71 21.98
C THR A 44 17.16 10.17 21.65
N ALA A 45 17.37 11.01 22.67
CA ALA A 45 17.63 12.44 22.46
C ALA A 45 18.90 12.74 21.64
N ASP A 46 19.83 11.79 21.57
CA ASP A 46 21.07 11.86 20.78
C ASP A 46 20.92 11.35 19.34
N ASP A 47 19.79 10.71 18.99
CA ASP A 47 19.55 10.20 17.64
C ASP A 47 19.10 11.30 16.68
N GLU A 48 19.45 11.14 15.40
CA GLU A 48 18.98 12.01 14.32
C GLU A 48 17.44 11.96 14.24
N ARG A 49 16.78 13.13 14.26
CA ARG A 49 15.31 13.21 14.22
C ARG A 49 14.77 12.63 12.91
N ILE A 50 14.07 11.50 13.00
CA ILE A 50 13.38 10.91 11.85
C ILE A 50 11.89 11.23 11.97
N THR A 51 11.31 11.74 10.89
CA THR A 51 9.86 11.90 10.75
C THR A 51 9.32 10.96 9.69
N LEU A 52 8.00 10.96 9.50
CA LEU A 52 7.32 10.20 8.45
C LEU A 52 7.81 10.59 7.05
N SER A 53 8.14 11.86 6.83
CA SER A 53 8.55 12.41 5.52
C SER A 53 10.04 12.74 5.41
N THR A 54 10.76 12.84 6.53
CA THR A 54 12.19 13.20 6.56
C THR A 54 13.01 12.19 7.38
N PRO A 55 14.24 11.85 6.97
CA PRO A 55 14.91 12.20 5.71
C PRO A 55 14.28 11.48 4.50
N GLY A 56 14.58 11.99 3.30
CA GLY A 56 14.14 11.39 2.03
C GLY A 56 14.59 9.93 1.89
N SER A 57 14.01 9.22 0.93
CA SER A 57 14.34 7.82 0.69
C SER A 57 15.81 7.69 0.29
N SER A 58 16.64 7.17 1.20
CA SER A 58 18.03 6.87 0.93
C SER A 58 18.26 5.37 1.08
N CYS A 59 19.13 4.81 0.26
CA CYS A 59 19.47 3.40 0.37
C CYS A 59 20.13 3.11 1.72
N PRO A 60 19.69 2.08 2.48
CA PRO A 60 20.27 1.76 3.78
C PRO A 60 21.73 1.30 3.69
N GLN A 61 22.17 0.78 2.53
CA GLN A 61 23.54 0.29 2.35
C GLN A 61 24.49 1.36 1.80
N CYS A 62 24.06 2.08 0.76
CA CYS A 62 24.91 3.02 0.02
C CYS A 62 24.70 4.49 0.42
N ARG A 63 23.64 4.79 1.20
CA ARG A 63 23.17 6.13 1.57
C ARG A 63 22.91 7.10 0.41
N GLN A 64 22.96 6.63 -0.84
CA GLN A 64 22.56 7.46 -1.96
C GLN A 64 21.05 7.73 -1.95
N PRO A 65 20.64 8.94 -2.37
CA PRO A 65 19.24 9.26 -2.57
C PRO A 65 18.63 8.35 -3.64
N ILE A 66 17.51 7.72 -3.30
CA ILE A 66 16.75 6.86 -4.22
C ILE A 66 15.86 7.77 -5.07
N ALA A 67 15.88 7.56 -6.40
CA ALA A 67 14.98 8.25 -7.29
C ALA A 67 13.52 7.90 -6.96
N TRP A 68 12.60 8.85 -7.08
CA TRP A 68 11.18 8.63 -6.75
C TRP A 68 10.53 7.44 -7.50
N ARG A 69 11.03 7.10 -8.70
CA ARG A 69 10.57 5.93 -9.47
C ARG A 69 10.98 4.60 -8.83
N ASP A 70 12.15 4.58 -8.19
CA ASP A 70 12.67 3.40 -7.50
C ASP A 70 12.03 3.23 -6.11
N ASN A 71 11.30 4.24 -5.61
CA ASN A 71 10.54 4.18 -4.35
C ASN A 71 9.27 3.33 -4.42
N ILE A 72 8.80 2.91 -5.59
CA ILE A 72 7.61 2.05 -5.74
C ILE A 72 8.08 0.59 -5.64
N PRO A 73 8.01 -0.04 -4.45
CA PRO A 73 8.77 -1.26 -4.16
C PRO A 73 8.44 -2.41 -5.10
N LEU A 74 7.16 -2.65 -5.43
CA LEU A 74 6.78 -3.71 -6.38
C LEU A 74 7.29 -3.45 -7.79
N LEU A 75 7.10 -2.22 -8.30
CA LEU A 75 7.43 -1.88 -9.67
C LEU A 75 8.95 -1.92 -9.89
N SER A 76 9.70 -1.37 -8.93
CA SER A 76 11.16 -1.36 -8.95
C SER A 76 11.73 -2.76 -8.66
N PHE A 77 11.14 -3.56 -7.77
CA PHE A 77 11.59 -4.93 -7.50
C PHE A 77 11.46 -5.87 -8.70
N LEU A 78 10.33 -5.79 -9.43
CA LEU A 78 10.10 -6.54 -10.67
C LEU A 78 11.05 -6.08 -11.79
N TRP A 79 11.22 -4.77 -11.96
CA TRP A 79 12.05 -4.21 -13.04
C TRP A 79 13.55 -4.39 -12.79
N LEU A 80 14.01 -4.24 -11.55
CA LEU A 80 15.43 -4.29 -11.19
C LEU A 80 15.91 -5.68 -10.74
N GLY A 81 15.05 -6.70 -10.81
CA GLY A 81 15.43 -8.08 -10.48
C GLY A 81 15.89 -8.23 -9.03
N ARG A 82 15.19 -7.57 -8.09
CA ARG A 82 15.45 -7.62 -6.64
C ARG A 82 16.73 -6.95 -6.15
N ARG A 83 17.40 -6.15 -6.99
CA ARG A 83 18.65 -5.47 -6.65
C ARG A 83 18.49 -3.96 -6.67
N ALA A 84 19.01 -3.28 -5.65
CA ALA A 84 19.02 -1.82 -5.63
C ALA A 84 19.92 -1.27 -6.76
N ARG A 85 19.45 -0.25 -7.48
CA ARG A 85 20.20 0.33 -8.61
C ARG A 85 21.56 0.92 -8.20
N CYS A 86 21.68 1.49 -6.99
CA CYS A 86 22.92 2.15 -6.54
C CYS A 86 24.04 1.19 -6.16
N CYS A 87 23.73 0.08 -5.47
CA CYS A 87 24.73 -0.78 -4.83
C CYS A 87 24.51 -2.26 -5.11
N GLN A 88 23.53 -2.62 -5.93
CA GLN A 88 23.14 -4.00 -6.24
C GLN A 88 22.75 -4.82 -4.99
N ALA A 89 22.51 -4.15 -3.86
CA ALA A 89 22.08 -4.77 -2.62
C ALA A 89 20.73 -5.48 -2.78
N PRO A 90 20.52 -6.64 -2.14
CA PRO A 90 19.24 -7.33 -2.19
C PRO A 90 18.17 -6.51 -1.46
N ILE A 91 17.04 -6.27 -2.13
CA ILE A 91 15.85 -5.67 -1.51
C ILE A 91 15.11 -6.76 -0.73
N ALA A 92 14.74 -6.48 0.53
CA ALA A 92 14.04 -7.47 1.37
C ALA A 92 12.65 -7.80 0.82
N TRP A 93 12.27 -9.07 0.90
CA TRP A 93 10.99 -9.58 0.40
C TRP A 93 9.76 -9.02 1.12
N SER A 94 9.93 -8.57 2.37
CA SER A 94 8.84 -8.01 3.17
C SER A 94 8.15 -6.84 2.48
N TYR A 95 8.88 -6.03 1.71
CA TYR A 95 8.35 -4.85 1.02
C TYR A 95 7.41 -5.16 -0.17
N PRO A 96 7.80 -5.99 -1.16
CA PRO A 96 6.87 -6.36 -2.24
C PRO A 96 5.72 -7.25 -1.76
N LEU A 97 5.92 -8.06 -0.71
CA LEU A 97 4.89 -8.93 -0.15
C LEU A 97 3.74 -8.14 0.49
N THR A 98 4.04 -7.13 1.31
CA THR A 98 3.02 -6.30 1.94
C THR A 98 2.20 -5.54 0.91
N GLU A 99 2.86 -4.96 -0.11
CA GLU A 99 2.21 -4.20 -1.18
C GLU A 99 1.30 -5.09 -2.03
N LEU A 100 1.78 -6.29 -2.39
CA LEU A 100 0.97 -7.27 -3.13
C LEU A 100 -0.20 -7.77 -2.27
N ALA A 101 0.04 -8.06 -0.99
CA ALA A 101 -1.01 -8.48 -0.07
C ALA A 101 -2.08 -7.41 0.09
N THR A 102 -1.72 -6.12 0.14
CA THR A 102 -2.71 -5.03 0.21
C THR A 102 -3.50 -4.90 -1.08
N GLY A 103 -2.85 -4.97 -2.25
CA GLY A 103 -3.54 -4.99 -3.54
C GLY A 103 -4.53 -6.15 -3.66
N LEU A 104 -4.12 -7.36 -3.27
CA LEU A 104 -4.97 -8.55 -3.27
C LEU A 104 -6.12 -8.43 -2.27
N LEU A 105 -5.88 -7.90 -1.07
CA LEU A 105 -6.92 -7.67 -0.07
C LEU A 105 -7.98 -6.67 -0.57
N PHE A 106 -7.59 -5.64 -1.32
CA PHE A 106 -8.53 -4.70 -1.92
C PHE A 106 -9.37 -5.34 -3.03
N ILE A 107 -8.77 -6.18 -3.88
CA ILE A 107 -9.53 -6.97 -4.86
C ILE A 107 -10.49 -7.92 -4.14
N LEU A 108 -10.02 -8.63 -3.12
CA LEU A 108 -10.83 -9.57 -2.34
C LEU A 108 -11.99 -8.85 -1.65
N ALA A 109 -11.74 -7.68 -1.06
CA ALA A 109 -12.78 -6.85 -0.47
C ALA A 109 -13.80 -6.41 -1.53
N GLY A 110 -13.38 -5.97 -2.71
CA GLY A 110 -14.29 -5.61 -3.80
C GLY A 110 -15.06 -6.78 -4.41
N ALA A 111 -14.55 -8.02 -4.25
CA ALA A 111 -15.25 -9.23 -4.67
C ALA A 111 -16.24 -9.74 -3.62
N LEU A 112 -15.91 -9.59 -2.32
CA LEU A 112 -16.74 -10.07 -1.21
C LEU A 112 -17.76 -9.04 -0.72
N LEU A 113 -17.47 -7.73 -0.86
CA LEU A 113 -18.35 -6.65 -0.42
C LEU A 113 -18.94 -5.95 -1.65
N ALA A 114 -20.28 -5.90 -1.69
CA ALA A 114 -20.98 -5.13 -2.72
C ALA A 114 -20.64 -3.63 -2.59
N PRO A 115 -20.33 -2.94 -3.70
CA PRO A 115 -20.07 -1.50 -3.67
C PRO A 115 -21.35 -0.72 -3.40
N GLY A 116 -21.33 0.01 -2.28
CA GLY A 116 -22.50 0.69 -1.71
C GLY A 116 -22.87 0.04 -0.39
N LEU A 117 -22.80 0.80 0.69
CA LEU A 117 -23.06 0.37 2.07
C LEU A 117 -24.41 -0.38 2.19
N PRO A 118 -24.44 -1.71 2.36
CA PRO A 118 -25.60 -2.36 2.94
C PRO A 118 -25.45 -2.42 4.47
N LEU A 119 -24.46 -1.72 5.06
CA LEU A 119 -24.36 -1.60 6.52
C LEU A 119 -25.54 -0.81 7.10
N ALA A 120 -26.14 0.10 6.32
CA ALA A 120 -27.37 0.80 6.74
C ALA A 120 -28.60 -0.12 6.64
N GLU A 121 -28.71 -0.94 5.58
CA GLU A 121 -29.86 -1.83 5.40
C GLU A 121 -29.80 -3.06 6.32
N ALA A 122 -28.62 -3.61 6.60
CA ALA A 122 -28.44 -4.69 7.57
C ALA A 122 -28.73 -4.22 9.02
N TRP A 123 -28.40 -2.97 9.37
CA TRP A 123 -28.77 -2.38 10.65
C TRP A 123 -30.27 -2.04 10.75
N CYS A 124 -30.91 -1.66 9.63
CA CYS A 124 -32.35 -1.39 9.62
C CYS A 124 -33.17 -2.68 9.71
N CYS A 125 -32.71 -3.75 9.06
CA CYS A 125 -33.39 -5.05 9.09
C CYS A 125 -33.27 -5.76 10.45
N SER A 126 -32.26 -5.43 11.28
CA SER A 126 -32.09 -6.01 12.61
C SER A 126 -32.85 -5.29 13.74
N ARG A 127 -33.51 -4.16 13.47
CA ARG A 127 -34.30 -3.38 14.47
C ARG A 127 -35.81 -3.46 14.24
N SER A 128 -36.26 -4.18 13.22
CA SER A 128 -37.68 -4.34 12.88
C SER A 128 -38.21 -5.76 13.07
N CYS A 129 -37.48 -6.62 13.79
CA CYS A 129 -38.00 -7.87 14.35
C CYS A 129 -38.11 -7.77 15.86
#